data_AF-A0A9X4CB06-F1
#
_entry.id   AF-A0A9X4CB06-F1
#
_cell.length_a   1.000
_cell.length_b   1.000
_cell.length_c   1.000
_cell.angle_alpha   90.00
_cell.angle_beta   90.00
_cell.angle_gamma   90.00
#
_symmetry.space_group_name_H-M   'P 1'
#
loop_
_entity.id
_entity.type
_entity.pdbx_description
1 polymer ?
#
loop_
_entity_poly.entity_id
_entity_poly.type
_entity_poly.pdbx_seq_one_letter_code
_entity_poly.pdbx_strand_id
1 'polypeptide(L)'
;MSDGKTGLELRSLLKKSGELELSLVTVPTPEPADDEVVVRVEATPINPSDLGLLIGAADMSAAKASGTKEMPVITATMPEAAMRMMAARFDQSLPVGNEGAGTVIRTGSSDAAKALMGKTVSMIGGAMYTRYRVLKVRDVMELPPGTTAADGASWFVNPLTALGMTETMRREGHKALVHTAAASNLGQMLNKICIKDGIGLVNIVRNKEQADILHKIGAKYVVDSSVPSFMDDLTNALVETGATIAFDAIGGGKLASQILTAMEIAANKTAKEYSRYGSNVYKQVYIYGSLDTRPTELNRSFGLSWGVGGWLLTPFLQNIGPAEIGRLRKRVASELKTTFASHYTKVVSLAEALDLANIAVYAKRATGEKFLINPNK
;
A
#
# COMPACT_ATOMS: atom_id res chain seq x y z
N MET A 1 18.07 -28.46 -7.61
CA MET A 1 16.95 -27.48 -7.52
C MET A 1 15.77 -28.21 -6.92
N SER A 2 15.01 -27.58 -6.03
CA SER A 2 13.72 -28.12 -5.53
C SER A 2 12.84 -28.47 -6.73
N ASP A 3 12.10 -29.57 -6.67
CA ASP A 3 11.21 -30.05 -7.74
C ASP A 3 9.97 -29.15 -7.95
N GLY A 4 9.83 -28.09 -7.16
CA GLY A 4 8.72 -27.14 -7.23
C GLY A 4 7.37 -27.74 -6.81
N LYS A 5 7.34 -28.94 -6.21
CA LYS A 5 6.10 -29.63 -5.81
C LYS A 5 5.68 -29.34 -4.38
N THR A 6 6.59 -28.88 -3.54
CA THR A 6 6.30 -28.35 -2.21
C THR A 6 7.10 -27.07 -1.97
N GLY A 7 6.54 -26.16 -1.17
CA GLY A 7 7.16 -24.88 -0.84
C GLY A 7 6.85 -24.48 0.60
N LEU A 8 7.72 -23.65 1.19
CA LEU A 8 7.39 -22.99 2.45
C LEU A 8 6.44 -21.82 2.17
N GLU A 9 5.44 -21.68 3.02
CA GLU A 9 4.49 -20.58 3.03
C GLU A 9 4.35 -20.02 4.44
N LEU A 10 4.38 -18.69 4.55
CA LEU A 10 4.14 -17.99 5.81
C LEU A 10 2.64 -17.94 6.10
N ARG A 11 2.27 -18.27 7.34
CA ARG A 11 0.90 -18.24 7.86
C ARG A 11 0.74 -17.27 9.02
N SER A 12 -0.45 -16.70 9.13
CA SER A 12 -0.90 -15.90 10.26
C SER A 12 -2.21 -16.48 10.80
N LEU A 13 -2.14 -17.04 12.01
CA LEU A 13 -3.24 -17.67 12.72
C LEU A 13 -3.59 -16.84 13.96
N LEU A 14 -4.82 -16.33 14.03
CA LEU A 14 -5.34 -15.71 15.25
C LEU A 14 -6.28 -16.69 15.94
N LYS A 15 -5.92 -17.17 17.12
CA LYS A 15 -6.74 -18.10 17.91
C LYS A 15 -7.81 -17.33 18.68
N LYS A 16 -8.95 -17.98 18.97
CA LYS A 16 -10.00 -17.39 19.84
C LYS A 16 -9.50 -16.96 21.23
N SER A 17 -8.43 -17.58 21.71
CA SER A 17 -7.76 -17.21 22.96
C SER A 17 -7.12 -15.81 22.93
N GLY A 18 -7.00 -15.19 21.76
CA GLY A 18 -6.27 -13.93 21.57
C GLY A 18 -4.79 -14.12 21.24
N GLU A 19 -4.29 -15.35 21.18
CA GLU A 19 -2.93 -15.62 20.70
C GLU A 19 -2.87 -15.53 19.18
N LEU A 20 -2.05 -14.62 18.68
CA LEU A 20 -1.57 -14.59 17.30
C LEU A 20 -0.36 -15.50 17.18
N GLU A 21 -0.34 -16.37 16.18
CA GLU A 21 0.78 -17.23 15.80
C GLU A 21 1.18 -16.97 14.34
N LEU A 22 2.46 -16.68 14.12
CA LEU A 22 3.09 -16.59 12.82
C LEU A 22 4.02 -17.79 12.65
N SER A 23 3.89 -18.52 11.55
CA SER A 23 4.69 -19.72 11.32
C SER A 23 4.96 -19.95 9.85
N LEU A 24 6.00 -20.73 9.56
CA LEU A 24 6.20 -21.30 8.23
C LEU A 24 5.62 -22.70 8.19
N VAL A 25 4.94 -23.03 7.10
CA VAL A 25 4.42 -24.37 6.85
C VAL A 25 4.83 -24.85 5.47
N THR A 26 5.10 -26.14 5.32
CA THR A 26 5.31 -26.75 4.01
C THR A 26 3.95 -27.02 3.37
N VAL A 27 3.71 -26.44 2.20
CA VAL A 27 2.48 -26.63 1.42
C VAL A 27 2.77 -27.33 0.09
N PRO A 28 1.86 -28.18 -0.41
CA PRO A 28 1.96 -28.68 -1.78
C PRO A 28 1.80 -27.53 -2.77
N THR A 29 2.48 -27.64 -3.91
CA THR A 29 2.32 -26.75 -5.06
C THR A 29 1.57 -27.53 -6.14
N PRO A 30 0.26 -27.30 -6.31
CA PRO A 30 -0.57 -28.01 -7.27
C PRO A 30 -0.02 -27.94 -8.70
N GLU A 31 -0.41 -28.90 -9.54
CA GLU A 31 -0.24 -28.75 -10.98
C GLU A 31 -1.16 -27.61 -11.48
N PRO A 32 -0.69 -26.76 -12.41
CA PRO A 32 -1.51 -25.66 -12.92
C PRO A 32 -2.64 -26.20 -13.80
N ALA A 33 -3.84 -25.63 -13.67
CA ALA A 33 -4.91 -25.80 -14.66
C ALA A 33 -4.54 -25.15 -16.00
N ASP A 34 -5.35 -25.36 -17.04
CA ASP A 34 -5.07 -24.91 -18.41
C ASP A 34 -4.72 -23.42 -18.51
N ASP A 35 -5.44 -22.57 -17.77
CA ASP A 35 -5.28 -21.11 -17.74
C ASP A 35 -4.39 -20.61 -16.59
N GLU A 36 -3.56 -21.48 -16.02
CA GLU A 36 -2.71 -21.16 -14.86
C GLU A 36 -1.21 -21.34 -15.13
N VAL A 37 -0.42 -20.71 -14.28
CA VAL A 37 1.04 -20.83 -14.24
C VAL A 37 1.50 -21.07 -12.82
N VAL A 38 2.64 -21.76 -12.67
CA VAL A 38 3.35 -21.88 -11.40
C VAL A 38 4.56 -20.97 -11.43
N VAL A 39 4.63 -20.05 -10.49
CA VAL A 39 5.71 -19.06 -10.37
C VAL A 39 6.55 -19.39 -9.14
N ARG A 40 7.87 -19.48 -9.31
CA ARG A 40 8.84 -19.42 -8.22
C ARG A 40 8.97 -17.98 -7.78
N VAL A 41 8.46 -17.66 -6.59
CA VAL A 41 8.45 -16.29 -6.07
C VAL A 41 9.86 -15.90 -5.63
N GLU A 42 10.37 -14.80 -6.16
CA GLU A 42 11.74 -14.34 -5.91
C GLU A 42 11.77 -12.98 -5.20
N ALA A 43 10.65 -12.27 -5.19
CA ALA A 43 10.53 -10.97 -4.53
C ALA A 43 9.07 -10.68 -4.17
N THR A 44 8.78 -10.38 -2.90
CA THR A 44 7.46 -9.92 -2.45
C THR A 44 7.64 -8.85 -1.36
N PRO A 45 7.03 -7.66 -1.53
CA PRO A 45 7.20 -6.56 -0.59
C PRO A 45 6.42 -6.80 0.70
N ILE A 46 6.92 -6.22 1.80
CA ILE A 46 6.10 -6.06 3.00
C ILE A 46 5.39 -4.70 2.94
N ASN A 47 4.12 -4.68 2.52
CA ASN A 47 3.28 -3.47 2.52
C ASN A 47 2.49 -3.34 3.84
N PRO A 48 2.04 -2.13 4.21
CA PRO A 48 1.16 -1.94 5.37
C PRO A 48 -0.11 -2.81 5.34
N SER A 49 -0.67 -3.04 4.15
CA SER A 49 -1.82 -3.95 3.98
C SER A 49 -1.50 -5.40 4.35
N ASP A 50 -0.28 -5.87 4.03
CA ASP A 50 0.15 -7.21 4.39
C ASP A 50 0.34 -7.31 5.91
N LEU A 51 0.85 -6.25 6.55
CA LEU A 51 0.98 -6.18 8.00
C LEU A 51 -0.35 -6.22 8.74
N GLY A 52 -1.40 -5.61 8.17
CA GLY A 52 -2.75 -5.69 8.71
C GLY A 52 -3.26 -7.13 8.82
N LEU A 53 -2.92 -7.99 7.85
CA LEU A 53 -3.23 -9.41 7.90
C LEU A 53 -2.19 -10.20 8.73
N LEU A 54 -0.90 -9.91 8.57
CA LEU A 54 0.20 -10.62 9.21
C LEU A 54 0.12 -10.51 10.73
N ILE A 55 0.17 -9.29 11.26
CA ILE A 55 0.27 -9.02 12.70
C ILE A 55 -0.98 -8.31 13.25
N GLY A 56 -1.78 -7.65 12.40
CA GLY A 56 -2.95 -6.91 12.85
C GLY A 56 -2.61 -5.88 13.91
N ALA A 57 -3.34 -5.92 15.03
CA ALA A 57 -3.12 -5.06 16.20
C ALA A 57 -2.38 -5.79 17.34
N ALA A 58 -1.78 -6.95 17.09
CA ALA A 58 -1.09 -7.71 18.12
C ALA A 58 0.04 -6.89 18.77
N ASP A 59 0.23 -7.07 20.06
CA ASP A 59 1.33 -6.47 20.79
C ASP A 59 2.64 -7.19 20.44
N MET A 60 3.33 -6.65 19.45
CA MET A 60 4.61 -7.19 19.00
C MET A 60 5.78 -6.82 19.94
N SER A 61 5.58 -5.94 20.93
CA SER A 61 6.64 -5.57 21.89
C SER A 61 6.94 -6.70 22.88
N ALA A 62 5.94 -7.53 23.15
CA ALA A 62 6.03 -8.71 24.01
C ALA A 62 6.01 -10.04 23.23
N ALA A 63 6.22 -9.99 21.91
CA ALA A 63 6.22 -11.19 21.07
C ALA A 63 7.33 -12.17 21.45
N LYS A 64 7.05 -13.46 21.34
CA LYS A 64 7.95 -14.54 21.70
C LYS A 64 8.35 -15.34 20.47
N ALA A 65 9.63 -15.67 20.37
CA ALA A 65 10.16 -16.57 19.35
C ALA A 65 10.27 -17.99 19.90
N SER A 66 9.94 -18.96 19.06
CA SER A 66 10.08 -20.40 19.29
C SER A 66 10.32 -21.11 17.95
N GLY A 67 10.33 -22.44 17.94
CA GLY A 67 10.63 -23.23 16.75
C GLY A 67 12.13 -23.31 16.46
N THR A 68 12.50 -23.62 15.22
CA THR A 68 13.91 -23.69 14.78
C THR A 68 14.28 -22.47 13.95
N LYS A 69 15.57 -22.32 13.62
CA LYS A 69 16.04 -21.22 12.76
C LYS A 69 15.41 -21.28 11.35
N GLU A 70 15.18 -22.48 10.84
CA GLU A 70 14.62 -22.72 9.51
C GLU A 70 13.08 -22.66 9.51
N MET A 71 12.45 -22.98 10.64
CA MET A 71 11.00 -23.00 10.84
C MET A 71 10.64 -22.20 12.11
N PRO A 72 10.88 -20.88 12.11
CA PRO A 72 10.59 -20.04 13.27
C PRO A 72 9.09 -19.90 13.48
N VAL A 73 8.69 -19.79 14.74
CA VAL A 73 7.32 -19.49 15.15
C VAL A 73 7.33 -18.28 16.07
N ILE A 74 6.55 -17.26 15.73
CA ILE A 74 6.36 -16.06 16.53
C ILE A 74 4.96 -16.05 17.12
N THR A 75 4.85 -15.88 18.43
CA THR A 75 3.56 -15.67 19.09
C THR A 75 3.46 -14.29 19.72
N ALA A 76 2.28 -13.70 19.67
CA ALA A 76 1.97 -12.40 20.26
C ALA A 76 0.52 -12.36 20.74
N THR A 77 0.19 -11.41 21.61
CA THR A 77 -1.17 -11.27 22.16
C THR A 77 -1.94 -10.19 21.41
N MET A 78 -3.16 -10.50 20.99
CA MET A 78 -4.09 -9.53 20.43
C MET A 78 -4.81 -8.76 21.56
N PRO A 79 -4.87 -7.43 21.52
CA PRO A 79 -5.67 -6.65 22.46
C PRO A 79 -7.15 -7.00 22.38
N GLU A 80 -7.84 -7.07 23.52
CA GLU A 80 -9.27 -7.42 23.58
C GLU A 80 -10.14 -6.51 22.69
N ALA A 81 -9.83 -5.21 22.65
CA ALA A 81 -10.52 -4.25 21.80
C ALA A 81 -10.42 -4.58 20.30
N ALA A 82 -9.34 -5.22 19.86
CA ALA A 82 -9.12 -5.60 18.47
C ALA A 82 -9.74 -6.97 18.12
N MET A 83 -10.01 -7.83 19.12
CA MET A 83 -10.53 -9.18 18.90
C MET A 83 -11.87 -9.19 18.16
N ARG A 84 -12.81 -8.29 18.52
CA ARG A 84 -14.14 -8.25 17.88
C ARG A 84 -14.07 -7.98 16.38
N MET A 85 -13.16 -7.10 15.95
CA MET A 85 -12.98 -6.77 14.53
C MET A 85 -12.37 -7.91 13.71
N MET A 86 -11.71 -8.86 14.38
CA MET A 86 -11.01 -9.97 13.76
C MET A 86 -11.72 -11.32 13.94
N ALA A 87 -12.95 -11.33 14.46
CA ALA A 87 -13.67 -12.56 14.75
C ALA A 87 -13.85 -13.48 13.53
N ALA A 88 -14.01 -12.88 12.34
CA ALA A 88 -14.19 -13.60 11.08
C ALA A 88 -12.98 -14.45 10.65
N ARG A 89 -11.79 -14.24 11.23
CA ARG A 89 -10.57 -15.00 10.93
C ARG A 89 -10.09 -15.88 12.07
N PHE A 90 -10.86 -16.01 13.15
CA PHE A 90 -10.46 -16.85 14.28
C PHE A 90 -10.27 -18.30 13.84
N ASP A 91 -9.20 -18.89 14.36
CA ASP A 91 -8.79 -20.28 14.13
C ASP A 91 -8.53 -20.62 12.65
N GLN A 92 -8.37 -19.61 11.80
CA GLN A 92 -8.01 -19.77 10.38
C GLN A 92 -6.53 -19.46 10.17
N SER A 93 -5.80 -20.44 9.61
CA SER A 93 -4.39 -20.27 9.23
C SER A 93 -4.29 -19.59 7.86
N LEU A 94 -4.25 -18.26 7.87
CA LEU A 94 -4.34 -17.46 6.66
C LEU A 94 -2.97 -17.26 6.00
N PRO A 95 -2.86 -17.43 4.67
CA PRO A 95 -1.65 -17.08 3.95
C PRO A 95 -1.55 -15.56 3.78
N VAL A 96 -0.33 -15.03 3.62
CA VAL A 96 -0.07 -13.58 3.63
C VAL A 96 0.69 -13.13 2.37
N GLY A 97 0.58 -11.84 2.02
CA GLY A 97 1.31 -11.19 0.93
C GLY A 97 0.44 -10.96 -0.29
N ASN A 98 0.13 -9.71 -0.62
CA ASN A 98 -0.80 -9.35 -1.70
C ASN A 98 -0.21 -9.52 -3.10
N GLU A 99 1.03 -9.06 -3.29
CA GLU A 99 1.71 -8.95 -4.58
C GLU A 99 3.14 -9.49 -4.50
N GLY A 100 3.74 -9.78 -5.64
CA GLY A 100 5.12 -10.23 -5.73
C GLY A 100 5.55 -10.43 -7.17
N ALA A 101 6.77 -10.88 -7.36
CA ALA A 101 7.36 -11.18 -8.66
C ALA A 101 8.28 -12.39 -8.58
N GLY A 102 8.48 -13.04 -9.73
CA GLY A 102 9.29 -14.24 -9.81
C GLY A 102 9.28 -14.84 -11.20
N THR A 103 9.82 -16.05 -11.32
CA THR A 103 9.99 -16.73 -12.61
C THR A 103 8.94 -17.83 -12.77
N VAL A 104 8.28 -17.87 -13.93
CA VAL A 104 7.35 -18.95 -14.29
C VAL A 104 8.14 -20.23 -14.56
N ILE A 105 7.84 -21.29 -13.80
CA ILE A 105 8.56 -22.57 -13.85
C ILE A 105 7.71 -23.72 -14.39
N ARG A 106 6.37 -23.60 -14.36
CA ARG A 106 5.42 -24.53 -14.98
C ARG A 106 4.22 -23.77 -15.51
N THR A 107 3.56 -24.32 -16.52
CA THR A 107 2.39 -23.71 -17.16
C THR A 107 1.31 -24.77 -17.39
N GLY A 108 0.07 -24.32 -17.41
CA GLY A 108 -1.05 -25.05 -17.99
C GLY A 108 -0.90 -25.25 -19.50
N SER A 109 -1.91 -25.87 -20.09
CA SER A 109 -1.90 -26.24 -21.51
C SER A 109 -2.26 -25.10 -22.47
N SER A 110 -2.88 -24.00 -21.99
CA SER A 110 -3.28 -22.89 -22.85
C SER A 110 -2.09 -22.14 -23.45
N ASP A 111 -2.26 -21.58 -24.65
CA ASP A 111 -1.21 -20.83 -25.33
C ASP A 111 -0.77 -19.59 -24.53
N ALA A 112 -1.73 -18.93 -23.87
CA ALA A 112 -1.45 -17.79 -23.01
C ALA A 112 -0.59 -18.17 -21.79
N ALA A 113 -0.81 -19.35 -21.19
CA ALA A 113 0.03 -19.86 -20.11
C ALA A 113 1.43 -20.25 -20.63
N LYS A 114 1.49 -21.01 -21.73
CA LYS A 114 2.76 -21.45 -22.35
C LYS A 114 3.66 -20.28 -22.75
N ALA A 115 3.08 -19.18 -23.24
CA ALA A 115 3.81 -17.96 -23.59
C ALA A 115 4.59 -17.34 -22.42
N LEU A 116 4.16 -17.61 -21.18
CA LEU A 116 4.81 -17.12 -19.97
C LEU A 116 5.92 -18.03 -19.45
N MET A 117 6.10 -19.24 -20.00
CA MET A 117 7.13 -20.18 -19.51
C MET A 117 8.53 -19.54 -19.47
N GLY A 118 9.21 -19.62 -18.33
CA GLY A 118 10.55 -19.07 -18.12
C GLY A 118 10.60 -17.54 -18.02
N LYS A 119 9.48 -16.83 -18.18
CA LYS A 119 9.42 -15.37 -18.05
C LYS A 119 9.46 -14.97 -16.59
N THR A 120 10.09 -13.82 -16.32
CA THR A 120 9.93 -13.12 -15.05
C THR A 120 8.65 -12.30 -15.11
N VAL A 121 7.80 -12.45 -14.10
CA VAL A 121 6.46 -11.87 -14.05
C VAL A 121 6.22 -11.17 -12.72
N SER A 122 5.41 -10.13 -12.73
CA SER A 122 4.76 -9.59 -11.53
C SER A 122 3.39 -10.23 -11.35
N MET A 123 2.92 -10.34 -10.11
CA MET A 123 1.73 -11.08 -9.73
C MET A 123 0.91 -10.31 -8.70
N ILE A 124 -0.41 -10.39 -8.79
CA ILE A 124 -1.36 -9.95 -7.76
C ILE A 124 -2.42 -11.02 -7.53
N GLY A 125 -2.39 -11.65 -6.36
CA GLY A 125 -3.29 -12.78 -6.10
C GLY A 125 -3.34 -13.25 -4.64
N GLY A 126 -2.70 -12.53 -3.71
CA GLY A 126 -2.60 -12.94 -2.32
C GLY A 126 -1.60 -14.09 -2.10
N ALA A 127 -1.38 -14.48 -0.84
CA ALA A 127 -0.51 -15.59 -0.46
C ALA A 127 0.91 -15.54 -1.04
N MET A 128 1.48 -14.37 -1.32
CA MET A 128 2.78 -14.24 -1.99
C MET A 128 3.98 -14.52 -1.09
N TYR A 129 3.80 -14.60 0.23
CA TYR A 129 4.85 -14.98 1.18
C TYR A 129 5.05 -16.51 1.18
N THR A 130 5.41 -17.03 0.01
CA THR A 130 5.59 -18.46 -0.25
C THR A 130 6.64 -18.68 -1.31
N ARG A 131 7.24 -19.88 -1.37
CA ARG A 131 8.23 -20.21 -2.40
C ARG A 131 7.62 -20.35 -3.80
N TYR A 132 6.39 -20.84 -3.91
CA TYR A 132 5.74 -21.12 -5.17
C TYR A 132 4.26 -20.72 -5.15
N ARG A 133 3.77 -20.13 -6.25
CA ARG A 133 2.36 -19.77 -6.41
C ARG A 133 1.78 -20.28 -7.71
N VAL A 134 0.61 -20.90 -7.63
CA VAL A 134 -0.26 -21.18 -8.79
C VAL A 134 -1.23 -20.03 -8.98
N LEU A 135 -1.26 -19.43 -10.16
CA LEU A 135 -2.05 -18.23 -10.47
C LEU A 135 -2.65 -18.33 -11.87
N LYS A 136 -3.83 -17.75 -12.07
CA LYS A 136 -4.40 -17.55 -13.40
C LYS A 136 -3.56 -16.57 -14.20
N VAL A 137 -3.46 -16.79 -15.51
CA VAL A 137 -2.71 -15.90 -16.43
C VAL A 137 -3.15 -14.43 -16.31
N ARG A 138 -4.44 -14.16 -16.07
CA ARG A 138 -4.98 -12.79 -15.91
C ARG A 138 -4.43 -12.01 -14.71
N ASP A 139 -3.90 -12.73 -13.71
CA ASP A 139 -3.37 -12.21 -12.44
C ASP A 139 -1.84 -12.05 -12.49
N VAL A 140 -1.26 -12.25 -13.68
CA VAL A 140 0.17 -12.24 -13.96
C VAL A 140 0.49 -11.21 -15.05
N MET A 141 1.62 -10.51 -14.94
CA MET A 141 2.11 -9.57 -15.93
C MET A 141 3.58 -9.84 -16.24
N GLU A 142 3.91 -10.11 -17.50
CA GLU A 142 5.30 -10.23 -17.94
C GLU A 142 6.06 -8.92 -17.66
N LEU A 143 7.20 -9.04 -16.99
CA LEU A 143 8.09 -7.91 -16.78
C LEU A 143 8.88 -7.61 -18.05
N PRO A 144 9.14 -6.32 -18.37
CA PRO A 144 9.98 -5.97 -19.51
C PRO A 144 11.36 -6.64 -19.42
N PRO A 145 11.98 -7.01 -20.57
CA PRO A 145 13.32 -7.58 -20.59
C PRO A 145 14.33 -6.74 -19.78
N GLY A 146 15.21 -7.41 -19.03
CA GLY A 146 16.19 -6.73 -18.16
C GLY A 146 15.60 -6.18 -16.84
N THR A 147 14.38 -6.55 -16.50
CA THR A 147 13.75 -6.22 -15.21
C THR A 147 13.89 -7.38 -14.24
N THR A 148 14.40 -7.12 -13.04
CA THR A 148 14.53 -8.16 -12.01
C THR A 148 13.19 -8.40 -11.31
N ALA A 149 13.04 -9.53 -10.61
CA ALA A 149 11.87 -9.74 -9.74
C ALA A 149 11.75 -8.63 -8.67
N ALA A 150 12.88 -8.16 -8.11
CA ALA A 150 12.87 -7.08 -7.14
C ALA A 150 12.31 -5.76 -7.73
N ASP A 151 12.67 -5.42 -8.97
CA ASP A 151 12.10 -4.26 -9.68
C ASP A 151 10.57 -4.40 -9.89
N GLY A 152 10.10 -5.62 -10.13
CA GLY A 152 8.70 -5.95 -10.39
C GLY A 152 7.84 -6.26 -9.16
N ALA A 153 8.42 -6.30 -7.96
CA ALA A 153 7.76 -6.84 -6.77
C ALA A 153 6.61 -5.97 -6.24
N SER A 154 6.66 -4.65 -6.49
CA SER A 154 5.63 -3.69 -6.06
C SER A 154 4.93 -3.03 -7.25
N TRP A 155 4.63 -3.80 -8.29
CA TRP A 155 4.03 -3.30 -9.53
C TRP A 155 2.56 -2.90 -9.38
N PHE A 156 1.79 -3.58 -8.52
CA PHE A 156 0.33 -3.42 -8.52
C PHE A 156 -0.14 -2.45 -7.45
N VAL A 157 0.16 -2.70 -6.18
CA VAL A 157 -0.53 -2.03 -5.07
C VAL A 157 -0.22 -0.55 -5.05
N ASN A 158 1.05 -0.16 -4.86
CA ASN A 158 1.43 1.24 -4.76
C ASN A 158 1.22 2.02 -6.09
N PRO A 159 1.68 1.51 -7.26
CA PRO A 159 1.53 2.23 -8.52
C PRO A 159 0.08 2.47 -8.93
N LEU A 160 -0.77 1.43 -8.87
CA LEU A 160 -2.18 1.57 -9.26
C LEU A 160 -2.98 2.37 -8.24
N THR A 161 -2.59 2.36 -6.96
CA THR A 161 -3.19 3.27 -5.97
C THR A 161 -2.84 4.72 -6.28
N ALA A 162 -1.57 5.06 -6.52
CA ALA A 162 -1.17 6.43 -6.85
C ALA A 162 -1.84 6.93 -8.13
N LEU A 163 -1.91 6.10 -9.17
CA LEU A 163 -2.67 6.43 -10.39
C LEU A 163 -4.18 6.57 -10.09
N GLY A 164 -4.73 5.66 -9.28
CA GLY A 164 -6.12 5.66 -8.88
C GLY A 164 -6.52 6.93 -8.12
N MET A 165 -5.63 7.52 -7.32
CA MET A 165 -5.85 8.80 -6.66
C MET A 165 -6.04 9.93 -7.68
N THR A 166 -5.16 10.02 -8.69
CA THR A 166 -5.28 11.04 -9.75
C THR A 166 -6.51 10.82 -10.64
N GLU A 167 -6.91 9.57 -10.85
CA GLU A 167 -8.10 9.22 -11.62
C GLU A 167 -9.38 9.54 -10.83
N THR A 168 -9.42 9.22 -9.54
CA THR A 168 -10.51 9.57 -8.61
C THR A 168 -10.68 11.09 -8.55
N MET A 169 -9.58 11.84 -8.36
CA MET A 169 -9.58 13.30 -8.40
C MET A 169 -10.27 13.84 -9.65
N ARG A 170 -9.88 13.35 -10.85
CA ARG A 170 -10.47 13.80 -12.12
C ARG A 170 -11.95 13.44 -12.23
N ARG A 171 -12.33 12.22 -11.85
CA ARG A 171 -13.72 11.70 -11.95
C ARG A 171 -14.69 12.41 -11.03
N GLU A 172 -14.22 12.83 -9.86
CA GLU A 172 -15.01 13.59 -8.89
C GLU A 172 -14.97 15.11 -9.13
N GLY A 173 -14.36 15.56 -10.23
CA GLY A 173 -14.37 16.96 -10.65
C GLY A 173 -13.35 17.86 -9.92
N HIS A 174 -12.39 17.27 -9.21
CA HIS A 174 -11.30 18.00 -8.57
C HIS A 174 -10.13 18.25 -9.54
N LYS A 175 -9.35 19.31 -9.30
CA LYS A 175 -8.23 19.74 -10.18
C LYS A 175 -6.84 19.49 -9.60
N ALA A 176 -6.76 19.37 -8.28
CA ALA A 176 -5.54 19.17 -7.50
C ALA A 176 -5.90 18.37 -6.25
N LEU A 177 -4.89 17.76 -5.63
CA LEU A 177 -5.08 16.87 -4.49
C LEU A 177 -4.08 17.11 -3.35
N VAL A 178 -4.45 16.64 -2.16
CA VAL A 178 -3.58 16.55 -0.99
C VAL A 178 -3.26 15.08 -0.73
N HIS A 179 -2.04 14.78 -0.31
CA HIS A 179 -1.65 13.41 0.10
C HIS A 179 -0.88 13.44 1.42
N THR A 180 -1.20 12.52 2.33
CA THR A 180 -0.52 12.39 3.63
C THR A 180 0.43 11.19 3.63
N ALA A 181 1.36 11.16 4.60
CA ALA A 181 2.50 10.24 4.59
C ALA A 181 3.25 10.29 3.24
N ALA A 182 3.42 11.51 2.72
CA ALA A 182 3.82 11.74 1.34
C ALA A 182 5.24 11.25 1.02
N ALA A 183 6.13 11.14 2.02
CA ALA A 183 7.47 10.56 1.82
C ALA A 183 7.48 9.02 1.72
N SER A 184 6.33 8.34 1.85
CA SER A 184 6.21 6.89 1.59
C SER A 184 6.56 6.53 0.14
N ASN A 185 6.87 5.26 -0.16
CA ASN A 185 7.10 4.82 -1.54
C ASN A 185 5.93 5.22 -2.46
N LEU A 186 4.69 5.07 -2.00
CA LEU A 186 3.51 5.47 -2.77
C LEU A 186 3.45 6.99 -2.96
N GLY A 187 3.66 7.78 -1.91
CA GLY A 187 3.61 9.24 -2.03
C GLY A 187 4.72 9.81 -2.92
N GLN A 188 5.91 9.21 -2.90
CA GLN A 188 6.98 9.56 -3.84
C GLN A 188 6.60 9.26 -5.31
N MET A 189 5.90 8.13 -5.57
CA MET A 189 5.35 7.84 -6.91
C MET A 189 4.28 8.88 -7.30
N LEU A 190 3.35 9.17 -6.39
CA LEU A 190 2.29 10.15 -6.62
C LEU A 190 2.87 11.54 -6.96
N ASN A 191 3.88 12.00 -6.22
CA ASN A 191 4.56 13.25 -6.51
C ASN A 191 5.14 13.27 -7.93
N LYS A 192 5.84 12.22 -8.35
CA LYS A 192 6.39 12.11 -9.71
C LYS A 192 5.29 12.10 -10.78
N ILE A 193 4.18 11.39 -10.54
CA ILE A 193 3.01 11.39 -11.43
C ILE A 193 2.47 12.81 -11.57
N CYS A 194 2.24 13.50 -10.45
CA CYS A 194 1.67 14.84 -10.45
C CYS A 194 2.57 15.85 -11.16
N ILE A 195 3.89 15.81 -10.95
CA ILE A 195 4.84 16.65 -11.68
C ILE A 195 4.76 16.40 -13.19
N LYS A 196 4.81 15.12 -13.60
CA LYS A 196 4.78 14.74 -15.02
C LYS A 196 3.45 15.09 -15.70
N ASP A 197 2.34 15.01 -14.97
CA ASP A 197 0.99 15.24 -15.47
C ASP A 197 0.50 16.69 -15.28
N GLY A 198 1.31 17.57 -14.67
CA GLY A 198 0.93 18.96 -14.38
C GLY A 198 -0.20 19.09 -13.35
N ILE A 199 -0.31 18.16 -12.40
CA ILE A 199 -1.32 18.18 -11.34
C ILE A 199 -0.75 18.88 -10.09
N GLY A 200 -1.51 19.83 -9.53
CA GLY A 200 -1.20 20.42 -8.23
C GLY A 200 -1.30 19.36 -7.12
N LEU A 201 -0.22 19.18 -6.35
CA LEU A 201 -0.16 18.24 -5.24
C LEU A 201 0.39 18.93 -4.00
N VAL A 202 -0.38 18.92 -2.90
CA VAL A 202 0.10 19.29 -1.56
C VAL A 202 0.51 18.03 -0.81
N ASN A 203 1.80 17.93 -0.50
CA ASN A 203 2.37 16.79 0.21
C ASN A 203 2.45 17.08 1.71
N ILE A 204 1.80 16.26 2.54
CA ILE A 204 1.88 16.37 4.00
C ILE A 204 2.84 15.31 4.54
N VAL A 205 3.85 15.78 5.27
CA VAL A 205 4.84 14.98 6.01
C VAL A 205 4.77 15.28 7.50
N ARG A 206 5.56 14.58 8.31
CA ARG A 206 5.57 14.75 9.78
C ARG A 206 6.93 15.14 10.37
N ASN A 207 7.92 15.41 9.53
CA ASN A 207 9.22 15.93 9.92
C ASN A 207 9.97 16.51 8.71
N LYS A 208 11.07 17.21 9.01
CA LYS A 208 11.94 17.84 8.03
C LYS A 208 12.63 16.86 7.09
N GLU A 209 13.09 15.71 7.58
CA GLU A 209 13.82 14.74 6.77
C GLU A 209 12.94 14.19 5.64
N GLN A 210 11.66 13.95 5.93
CA GLN A 210 10.66 13.58 4.94
C GLN A 210 10.38 14.69 3.94
N ALA A 211 10.36 15.96 4.39
CA ALA A 211 10.21 17.10 3.49
C ALA A 211 11.40 17.20 2.52
N ASP A 212 12.62 17.03 3.02
CA ASP A 212 13.85 17.08 2.24
C ASP A 212 13.90 15.95 1.18
N ILE A 213 13.38 14.75 1.50
CA ILE A 213 13.21 13.66 0.51
C ILE A 213 12.32 14.11 -0.65
N LEU A 214 11.18 14.75 -0.35
CA LEU A 214 10.22 15.18 -1.37
C LEU A 214 10.74 16.34 -2.22
N HIS A 215 11.40 17.31 -1.61
CA HIS A 215 12.03 18.40 -2.36
C HIS A 215 13.13 17.90 -3.30
N LYS A 216 13.93 16.91 -2.88
CA LYS A 216 14.95 16.27 -3.75
C LYS A 216 14.36 15.61 -4.99
N ILE A 217 13.09 15.19 -4.95
CA ILE A 217 12.37 14.64 -6.11
C ILE A 217 11.42 15.65 -6.76
N GLY A 218 11.62 16.95 -6.51
CA GLY A 218 10.97 18.04 -7.22
C GLY A 218 9.60 18.45 -6.67
N ALA A 219 9.21 18.00 -5.47
CA ALA A 219 7.93 18.41 -4.88
C ALA A 219 7.90 19.92 -4.63
N LYS A 220 6.90 20.60 -5.20
CA LYS A 220 6.70 22.06 -5.04
C LYS A 220 6.06 22.41 -3.70
N TYR A 221 4.98 21.73 -3.32
CA TYR A 221 4.25 22.00 -2.09
C TYR A 221 4.44 20.85 -1.11
N VAL A 222 5.21 21.11 -0.05
CA VAL A 222 5.45 20.17 1.04
C VAL A 222 5.21 20.91 2.36
N VAL A 223 4.36 20.35 3.22
CA VAL A 223 4.02 20.93 4.51
C VAL A 223 4.25 19.90 5.61
N ASP A 224 4.81 20.35 6.73
CA ASP A 224 5.17 19.49 7.86
C ASP A 224 4.13 19.63 8.97
N SER A 225 3.44 18.54 9.30
CA SER A 225 2.42 18.54 10.35
C SER A 225 2.97 18.63 11.78
N SER A 226 4.29 18.58 11.95
CA SER A 226 4.94 18.65 13.27
C SER A 226 5.29 20.07 13.71
N VAL A 227 5.29 21.05 12.79
CA VAL A 227 5.70 22.43 13.09
C VAL A 227 4.50 23.33 13.42
N PRO A 228 4.68 24.39 14.23
CA PRO A 228 3.59 25.29 14.61
C PRO A 228 2.89 25.99 13.44
N SER A 229 3.59 26.23 12.33
CA SER A 229 3.06 26.90 11.13
C SER A 229 2.20 26.02 10.23
N PHE A 230 2.04 24.73 10.55
CA PHE A 230 1.42 23.73 9.67
C PHE A 230 0.10 24.17 9.04
N MET A 231 -0.83 24.73 9.82
CA MET A 231 -2.15 25.13 9.32
C MET A 231 -2.07 26.29 8.33
N ASP A 232 -1.17 27.25 8.55
CA ASP A 232 -0.97 28.39 7.66
C ASP A 232 -0.28 27.93 6.37
N ASP A 233 0.76 27.10 6.49
CA ASP A 233 1.50 26.53 5.35
C ASP A 233 0.57 25.68 4.46
N LEU A 234 -0.23 24.82 5.08
CA LEU A 234 -1.24 24.01 4.38
C LEU A 234 -2.26 24.91 3.67
N THR A 235 -2.81 25.91 4.37
CA THR A 235 -3.79 26.82 3.79
C THR A 235 -3.22 27.57 2.59
N ASN A 236 -1.98 28.07 2.68
CA ASN A 236 -1.34 28.79 1.57
C ASN A 236 -1.09 27.87 0.36
N ALA A 237 -0.62 26.65 0.60
CA ALA A 237 -0.48 25.65 -0.47
C ALA A 237 -1.83 25.30 -1.13
N LEU A 238 -2.91 25.22 -0.35
CA LEU A 238 -4.26 24.98 -0.87
C LEU A 238 -4.82 26.14 -1.68
N VAL A 239 -4.51 27.38 -1.30
CA VAL A 239 -4.87 28.58 -2.08
C VAL A 239 -4.19 28.56 -3.46
N GLU A 240 -2.90 28.22 -3.51
CA GLU A 240 -2.17 28.17 -4.78
C GLU A 240 -2.57 27.00 -5.67
N THR A 241 -2.84 25.82 -5.08
CA THR A 241 -3.16 24.61 -5.84
C THR A 241 -4.64 24.48 -6.19
N GLY A 242 -5.54 25.04 -5.37
CA GLY A 242 -6.97 24.79 -5.45
C GLY A 242 -7.37 23.35 -5.11
N ALA A 243 -6.52 22.61 -4.38
CA ALA A 243 -6.80 21.23 -4.01
C ALA A 243 -8.02 21.13 -3.08
N THR A 244 -8.93 20.22 -3.41
CA THR A 244 -10.24 20.04 -2.73
C THR A 244 -10.56 18.58 -2.46
N ILE A 245 -9.64 17.67 -2.78
CA ILE A 245 -9.67 16.26 -2.42
C ILE A 245 -8.36 15.87 -1.74
N ALA A 246 -8.43 15.01 -0.74
CA ALA A 246 -7.28 14.50 -0.04
C ALA A 246 -7.32 12.98 0.08
N PHE A 247 -6.13 12.37 0.05
CA PHE A 247 -5.94 10.95 0.36
C PHE A 247 -5.09 10.82 1.62
N ASP A 248 -5.72 10.40 2.70
CA ASP A 248 -5.12 10.27 4.02
C ASP A 248 -4.72 8.83 4.33
N ALA A 249 -3.41 8.61 4.48
CA ALA A 249 -2.82 7.35 4.92
C ALA A 249 -2.83 7.20 6.45
N ILE A 250 -2.99 8.31 7.19
CA ILE A 250 -2.93 8.34 8.64
C ILE A 250 -4.22 7.79 9.23
N GLY A 251 -5.38 8.34 8.82
CA GLY A 251 -6.72 7.91 9.21
C GLY A 251 -7.10 8.40 10.61
N GLY A 252 -6.35 7.98 11.63
CA GLY A 252 -6.59 8.37 13.01
C GLY A 252 -6.17 9.82 13.34
N GLY A 253 -6.73 10.35 14.43
CA GLY A 253 -6.41 11.69 14.92
C GLY A 253 -7.10 12.81 14.12
N LYS A 254 -6.45 13.98 14.09
CA LYS A 254 -7.08 15.26 13.66
C LYS A 254 -6.77 15.67 12.22
N LEU A 255 -5.89 14.95 11.52
CA LEU A 255 -5.33 15.41 10.25
C LEU A 255 -6.41 15.59 9.17
N ALA A 256 -7.36 14.66 9.06
CA ALA A 256 -8.50 14.80 8.16
C ALA A 256 -9.32 16.07 8.44
N SER A 257 -9.57 16.38 9.72
CA SER A 257 -10.27 17.61 10.13
C SER A 257 -9.47 18.86 9.76
N GLN A 258 -8.16 18.85 10.00
CA GLN A 258 -7.27 19.96 9.70
C GLN A 258 -7.22 20.26 8.19
N ILE A 259 -7.17 19.21 7.36
CA ILE A 259 -7.22 19.34 5.89
C ILE A 259 -8.53 19.98 5.45
N LEU A 260 -9.67 19.49 5.93
CA LEU A 260 -10.98 20.07 5.60
C LEU A 260 -11.11 21.53 6.06
N THR A 261 -10.64 21.85 7.27
CA THR A 261 -10.59 23.22 7.78
C THR A 261 -9.74 24.12 6.87
N ALA A 262 -8.54 23.69 6.50
CA ALA A 262 -7.65 24.47 5.65
C ALA A 262 -8.21 24.66 4.23
N MET A 263 -8.86 23.64 3.66
CA MET A 263 -9.57 23.75 2.37
C MET A 263 -10.70 24.77 2.43
N GLU A 264 -11.45 24.81 3.54
CA GLU A 264 -12.51 25.80 3.71
C GLU A 264 -11.95 27.22 3.83
N ILE A 265 -10.88 27.42 4.61
CA ILE A 265 -10.23 28.72 4.73
C ILE A 265 -9.71 29.17 3.35
N ALA A 266 -9.07 28.27 2.59
CA ALA A 266 -8.58 28.54 1.25
C ALA A 266 -9.72 28.92 0.28
N ALA A 267 -10.83 28.17 0.28
CA ALA A 267 -11.99 28.47 -0.55
C ALA A 267 -12.59 29.85 -0.23
N ASN A 268 -12.68 30.19 1.06
CA ASN A 268 -13.24 31.46 1.51
C ASN A 268 -12.33 32.67 1.25
N LYS A 269 -11.03 32.51 0.95
CA LYS A 269 -10.18 33.64 0.51
C LYS A 269 -10.68 34.28 -0.80
N THR A 270 -11.47 33.56 -1.58
CA THR A 270 -12.07 34.06 -2.84
C THR A 270 -13.58 34.25 -2.75
N ALA A 271 -14.18 34.08 -1.57
CA ALA A 271 -15.62 34.26 -1.39
C ALA A 271 -15.99 35.74 -1.54
N LYS A 272 -17.01 36.01 -2.37
CA LYS A 272 -17.53 37.37 -2.58
C LYS A 272 -18.62 37.75 -1.59
N GLU A 273 -19.24 36.74 -0.97
CA GLU A 273 -20.41 36.89 -0.13
C GLU A 273 -20.29 35.98 1.10
N TYR A 274 -20.93 36.39 2.19
CA TYR A 274 -21.05 35.56 3.38
C TYR A 274 -22.03 34.40 3.14
N SER A 275 -21.63 33.19 3.53
CA SER A 275 -22.50 32.01 3.54
C SER A 275 -22.62 31.47 4.95
N ARG A 276 -23.87 31.33 5.42
CA ARG A 276 -24.19 30.68 6.71
C ARG A 276 -23.67 29.23 6.79
N TYR A 277 -23.47 28.59 5.64
CA TYR A 277 -23.09 27.17 5.51
C TYR A 277 -21.67 26.96 4.98
N GLY A 278 -20.88 28.04 4.87
CA GLY A 278 -19.54 28.00 4.27
C GLY A 278 -19.56 27.92 2.75
N SER A 279 -18.40 27.62 2.16
CA SER A 279 -18.22 27.53 0.71
C SER A 279 -19.00 26.35 0.11
N ASN A 280 -19.60 26.58 -1.05
CA ASN A 280 -20.27 25.54 -1.85
C ASN A 280 -19.28 24.59 -2.56
N VAL A 281 -17.97 24.87 -2.51
CA VAL A 281 -16.95 23.98 -3.04
C VAL A 281 -16.92 22.69 -2.21
N TYR A 282 -17.20 21.55 -2.84
CA TYR A 282 -17.17 20.26 -2.19
C TYR A 282 -15.74 19.86 -1.81
N LYS A 283 -15.54 19.45 -0.56
CA LYS A 283 -14.24 19.06 0.00
C LYS A 283 -14.27 17.61 0.42
N GLN A 284 -13.37 16.79 -0.11
CA GLN A 284 -13.36 15.35 0.11
C GLN A 284 -12.08 14.90 0.81
N VAL A 285 -12.18 14.05 1.82
CA VAL A 285 -11.03 13.31 2.38
C VAL A 285 -11.31 11.82 2.31
N TYR A 286 -10.49 11.10 1.55
CA TYR A 286 -10.47 9.65 1.55
C TYR A 286 -9.44 9.12 2.53
N ILE A 287 -9.90 8.36 3.52
CA ILE A 287 -9.03 7.55 4.39
C ILE A 287 -8.73 6.26 3.64
N TYR A 288 -7.49 6.11 3.16
CA TYR A 288 -7.05 4.93 2.40
C TYR A 288 -6.03 4.08 3.19
N GLY A 289 -5.63 4.55 4.38
CA GLY A 289 -4.73 3.85 5.29
C GLY A 289 -5.11 4.08 6.76
N SER A 290 -4.45 3.34 7.64
CA SER A 290 -4.61 3.44 9.09
C SER A 290 -3.23 3.33 9.76
N LEU A 291 -2.33 4.26 9.41
CA LEU A 291 -1.03 4.34 10.06
C LEU A 291 -1.16 4.78 11.53
N ASP A 292 -2.18 5.59 11.83
CA ASP A 292 -2.65 5.86 13.19
C ASP A 292 -3.97 5.13 13.41
N THR A 293 -4.02 4.28 14.43
CA THR A 293 -5.20 3.45 14.76
C THR A 293 -6.10 4.10 15.82
N ARG A 294 -5.80 5.32 16.26
CA ARG A 294 -6.69 6.10 17.13
C ARG A 294 -7.95 6.52 16.37
N PRO A 295 -9.03 6.91 17.08
CA PRO A 295 -10.22 7.45 16.43
C PRO A 295 -9.92 8.65 15.52
N THR A 296 -10.62 8.75 14.40
CA THR A 296 -10.65 9.97 13.58
C THR A 296 -11.48 11.04 14.29
N GLU A 297 -10.89 12.21 14.52
CA GLU A 297 -11.52 13.33 15.23
C GLU A 297 -11.87 14.46 14.25
N LEU A 298 -13.15 14.85 14.19
CA LEU A 298 -13.64 15.93 13.31
C LEU A 298 -14.29 17.06 14.13
N ASN A 299 -13.79 18.30 13.99
CA ASN A 299 -14.34 19.48 14.67
C ASN A 299 -15.47 20.19 13.89
N ARG A 300 -15.66 19.84 12.60
CA ARG A 300 -16.69 20.37 11.69
C ARG A 300 -16.68 21.89 11.51
N SER A 301 -15.50 22.51 11.48
CA SER A 301 -15.33 23.96 11.23
C SER A 301 -15.19 24.32 9.75
N PHE A 302 -15.80 23.55 8.84
CA PHE A 302 -15.54 23.59 7.39
C PHE A 302 -16.80 23.59 6.51
N GLY A 303 -17.87 24.23 6.99
CA GLY A 303 -19.14 24.34 6.28
C GLY A 303 -19.89 23.01 6.15
N LEU A 304 -20.81 22.93 5.18
CA LEU A 304 -21.65 21.72 4.94
C LEU A 304 -21.32 20.96 3.64
N SER A 305 -20.49 21.52 2.76
CA SER A 305 -20.09 20.86 1.52
C SER A 305 -18.81 20.04 1.70
N TRP A 306 -18.91 18.89 2.39
CA TRP A 306 -17.77 18.02 2.64
C TRP A 306 -18.13 16.52 2.73
N GLY A 307 -17.11 15.67 2.59
CA GLY A 307 -17.21 14.22 2.80
C GLY A 307 -15.93 13.64 3.39
N VAL A 308 -16.09 12.60 4.22
CA VAL A 308 -15.01 11.72 4.68
C VAL A 308 -15.45 10.29 4.44
N GLY A 309 -14.62 9.50 3.74
CA GLY A 309 -14.97 8.12 3.39
C GLY A 309 -13.75 7.22 3.24
N GLY A 310 -13.97 5.91 3.19
CA GLY A 310 -12.92 4.95 2.87
C GLY A 310 -12.63 4.92 1.37
N TRP A 311 -11.36 4.68 1.00
CA TRP A 311 -10.98 4.41 -0.38
C TRP A 311 -10.14 3.14 -0.45
N LEU A 312 -10.44 2.27 -1.41
CA LEU A 312 -9.73 1.01 -1.58
C LEU A 312 -9.49 0.72 -3.07
N LEU A 313 -8.29 0.25 -3.38
CA LEU A 313 -7.84 0.00 -4.76
C LEU A 313 -8.76 -1.00 -5.49
N THR A 314 -9.10 -2.12 -4.86
CA THR A 314 -9.86 -3.18 -5.53
C THR A 314 -11.26 -2.73 -5.97
N PRO A 315 -12.10 -2.11 -5.09
CA PRO A 315 -13.36 -1.50 -5.53
C PRO A 315 -13.18 -0.41 -6.60
N PHE A 316 -12.15 0.42 -6.48
CA PHE A 316 -11.85 1.44 -7.50
C PHE A 316 -11.57 0.81 -8.88
N LEU A 317 -10.71 -0.20 -8.94
CA LEU A 317 -10.39 -0.89 -10.20
C LEU A 317 -11.63 -1.56 -10.80
N GLN A 318 -12.48 -2.18 -9.97
CA GLN A 318 -13.75 -2.75 -10.42
C GLN A 318 -14.68 -1.70 -11.04
N ASN A 319 -14.72 -0.49 -10.48
CA ASN A 319 -15.55 0.61 -10.96
C ASN A 319 -15.08 1.17 -12.31
N ILE A 320 -13.77 1.40 -12.49
CA ILE A 320 -13.24 2.00 -13.74
C ILE A 320 -13.26 1.06 -14.95
N GLY A 321 -13.40 -0.26 -14.72
CA GLY A 321 -13.53 -1.27 -15.77
C GLY A 321 -12.20 -1.66 -16.46
N PRO A 322 -12.21 -2.76 -17.23
CA PRO A 322 -11.00 -3.43 -17.71
C PRO A 322 -10.14 -2.59 -18.67
N ALA A 323 -10.76 -1.74 -19.50
CA ALA A 323 -10.03 -0.89 -20.43
C ALA A 323 -9.14 0.13 -19.69
N GLU A 324 -9.70 0.80 -18.68
CA GLU A 324 -8.95 1.76 -17.87
C GLU A 324 -7.89 1.06 -17.01
N ILE A 325 -8.21 -0.11 -16.42
CA ILE A 325 -7.20 -0.94 -15.74
C ILE A 325 -6.02 -1.25 -16.66
N GLY A 326 -6.29 -1.63 -17.92
CA GLY A 326 -5.27 -1.90 -18.93
C GLY A 326 -4.39 -0.68 -19.22
N ARG A 327 -5.00 0.51 -19.35
CA ARG A 327 -4.27 1.78 -19.54
C ARG A 327 -3.35 2.08 -18.36
N LEU A 328 -3.85 1.97 -17.12
CA LEU A 328 -3.06 2.21 -15.92
C LEU A 328 -1.88 1.22 -15.82
N ARG A 329 -2.14 -0.08 -16.02
CA ARG A 329 -1.11 -1.12 -16.01
C ARG A 329 -0.03 -0.88 -17.07
N LYS A 330 -0.41 -0.46 -18.29
CA LYS A 330 0.54 -0.13 -19.36
C LYS A 330 1.45 1.03 -18.98
N ARG A 331 0.92 2.06 -18.32
CA ARG A 331 1.73 3.19 -17.82
C ARG A 331 2.74 2.73 -16.77
N VAL A 332 2.29 1.90 -15.81
CA VAL A 332 3.20 1.31 -14.82
C VAL A 332 4.33 0.53 -15.51
N ALA A 333 4.00 -0.26 -16.53
CA ALA A 333 5.00 -0.99 -17.31
C ALA A 333 6.08 -0.10 -17.93
N SER A 334 5.64 0.98 -18.58
CA SER A 334 6.55 1.90 -19.28
C SER A 334 7.41 2.75 -18.35
N GLU A 335 7.04 2.88 -17.07
CA GLU A 335 7.67 3.79 -16.11
C GLU A 335 8.12 3.07 -14.83
N LEU A 336 8.23 1.74 -14.87
CA LEU A 336 8.49 0.90 -13.70
C LEU A 336 9.75 1.32 -12.95
N LYS A 337 10.84 1.56 -13.69
CA LYS A 337 12.15 1.90 -13.13
C LYS A 337 12.35 3.41 -12.92
N THR A 338 11.33 4.24 -13.17
CA THR A 338 11.41 5.71 -13.07
C THR A 338 10.35 6.27 -12.12
N THR A 339 9.14 6.50 -12.62
CA THR A 339 8.00 7.02 -11.85
C THR A 339 7.62 6.06 -10.73
N PHE A 340 7.60 4.75 -11.04
CA PHE A 340 7.10 3.70 -10.13
C PHE A 340 8.20 2.89 -9.45
N ALA A 341 9.44 3.40 -9.45
CA ALA A 341 10.56 2.74 -8.79
C ALA A 341 10.29 2.64 -7.28
N SER A 342 10.43 1.43 -6.73
CA SER A 342 10.35 1.18 -5.29
C SER A 342 11.75 1.05 -4.70
N HIS A 343 11.93 1.58 -3.49
CA HIS A 343 13.13 1.35 -2.69
C HIS A 343 12.84 0.35 -1.57
N TYR A 344 13.82 -0.51 -1.29
CA TYR A 344 13.80 -1.49 -0.20
C TYR A 344 15.11 -1.38 0.59
N THR A 345 15.01 -1.33 1.91
CA THR A 345 16.18 -1.19 2.80
C THR A 345 16.89 -2.53 3.03
N LYS A 346 16.15 -3.64 2.97
CA LYS A 346 16.67 -4.98 3.28
C LYS A 346 15.90 -6.06 2.53
N VAL A 347 16.64 -7.06 2.06
CA VAL A 347 16.09 -8.30 1.49
C VAL A 347 16.26 -9.44 2.49
N VAL A 348 15.14 -10.07 2.86
CA VAL A 348 15.06 -11.16 3.86
C VAL A 348 14.49 -12.43 3.26
N SER A 349 14.86 -13.61 3.80
CA SER A 349 14.18 -14.88 3.51
C SER A 349 12.82 -14.95 4.23
N LEU A 350 12.03 -16.00 3.98
CA LEU A 350 10.80 -16.26 4.76
C LEU A 350 11.07 -16.42 6.26
N ALA A 351 12.13 -17.13 6.63
CA ALA A 351 12.50 -17.33 8.03
C ALA A 351 13.00 -16.03 8.66
N GLU A 352 13.82 -15.27 7.95
CA GLU A 352 14.28 -13.95 8.41
C GLU A 352 13.13 -12.94 8.50
N ALA A 353 12.04 -13.09 7.73
CA ALA A 353 10.85 -12.26 7.89
C ALA A 353 10.13 -12.51 9.23
N LEU A 354 10.35 -13.66 9.87
CA LEU A 354 9.85 -13.98 11.21
C LEU A 354 10.90 -13.74 12.32
N ASP A 355 12.05 -13.13 12.01
CA ASP A 355 13.01 -12.70 13.02
C ASP A 355 12.51 -11.44 13.75
N LEU A 356 12.41 -11.50 15.09
CA LEU A 356 11.84 -10.42 15.91
C LEU A 356 12.54 -9.07 15.71
N ALA A 357 13.85 -9.05 15.45
CA ALA A 357 14.57 -7.80 15.19
C ALA A 357 14.17 -7.21 13.83
N ASN A 358 13.97 -8.04 12.80
CA ASN A 358 13.41 -7.59 11.53
C ASN A 358 11.96 -7.12 11.68
N ILE A 359 11.11 -7.84 12.44
CA ILE A 359 9.72 -7.42 12.71
C ILE A 359 9.69 -6.04 13.35
N ALA A 360 10.53 -5.81 14.36
CA ALA A 360 10.61 -4.53 15.06
C ALA A 360 10.97 -3.34 14.15
N VAL A 361 11.62 -3.59 13.01
CA VAL A 361 11.91 -2.57 12.00
C VAL A 361 10.73 -2.40 11.05
N TYR A 362 10.36 -3.44 10.29
CA TYR A 362 9.36 -3.27 9.23
C TYR A 362 7.96 -2.98 9.76
N ALA A 363 7.62 -3.39 10.99
CA ALA A 363 6.31 -3.14 11.59
C ALA A 363 6.06 -1.65 11.88
N LYS A 364 7.14 -0.85 12.04
CA LYS A 364 7.07 0.61 12.24
C LYS A 364 6.52 1.36 11.03
N ARG A 365 6.61 0.76 9.84
CA ARG A 365 6.22 1.37 8.55
C ARG A 365 6.94 2.72 8.33
N ALA A 366 8.21 2.81 8.77
CA ALA A 366 9.00 4.02 8.69
C ALA A 366 9.41 4.35 7.25
N THR A 367 9.59 5.64 6.97
CA THR A 367 10.03 6.13 5.66
C THR A 367 11.38 5.52 5.29
N GLY A 368 11.49 4.94 4.10
CA GLY A 368 12.73 4.35 3.60
C GLY A 368 13.06 2.98 4.19
N GLU A 369 12.27 2.44 5.13
CA GLU A 369 12.54 1.17 5.80
C GLU A 369 11.66 0.01 5.28
N LYS A 370 11.28 0.04 4.00
CA LYS A 370 10.48 -1.03 3.39
C LYS A 370 11.33 -2.28 3.18
N PHE A 371 10.82 -3.43 3.60
CA PHE A 371 11.50 -4.73 3.43
C PHE A 371 10.98 -5.43 2.17
N LEU A 372 11.85 -6.25 1.58
CA LEU A 372 11.53 -7.18 0.51
C LEU A 372 11.81 -8.60 0.99
N ILE A 373 10.85 -9.50 0.87
CA ILE A 373 11.08 -10.92 1.10
C ILE A 373 11.49 -11.55 -0.24
N ASN A 374 12.59 -12.30 -0.27
CA ASN A 374 12.86 -13.27 -1.32
C ASN A 374 12.58 -14.67 -0.74
N PRO A 375 11.43 -15.28 -1.08
CA PRO A 375 11.02 -16.54 -0.47
C PRO A 375 11.95 -17.73 -0.76
N ASN A 376 12.74 -17.65 -1.84
CA ASN A 376 13.69 -18.66 -2.27
C ASN A 376 15.16 -18.25 -2.01
N LYS A 377 15.40 -17.26 -1.12
CA LYS A 377 16.75 -16.86 -0.66
C LYS A 377 17.49 -17.99 0.04
#